data_AF-A0A5E4HLN4-F1
#
_entry.id   AF-A0A5E4HLN4-F1
#
_cell.length_a   1.000
_cell.length_b   1.000
_cell.length_c   1.000
_cell.angle_alpha   90.00
_cell.angle_beta   90.00
_cell.angle_gamma   90.00
#
_symmetry.space_group_name_H-M   'P 1'
#
loop_
_entity.id
_entity.type
_entity.pdbx_description
1 polymer ?
#
loop_
_entity_poly.entity_id
_entity_poly.type
_entity_poly.pdbx_seq_one_letter_code
_entity_poly.pdbx_strand_id
1 'polypeptide(L)' 'MKRCTKCGKSKHFREFHLSPFSRDGLKPWCKDCCHLYWVRYFNRNKASLRKYWKGPKIRLQEKYRRYEDELVAIVLR' A
#
# COMPACT_ATOMS: atom_id res chain seq x y z
N MET A 1 3.07 -17.99 -6.86
CA MET A 1 2.51 -16.82 -7.57
C MET A 1 1.02 -16.72 -7.26
N LYS A 2 0.46 -15.51 -7.16
CA LYS A 2 -0.99 -15.26 -6.96
C LYS A 2 -1.47 -14.16 -7.91
N ARG A 3 -2.66 -14.31 -8.46
CA ARG A 3 -3.29 -13.30 -9.30
C ARG A 3 -4.01 -12.27 -8.44
N CYS A 4 -3.67 -10.99 -8.61
CA CYS A 4 -4.39 -9.89 -7.96
C CYS A 4 -5.78 -9.76 -8.57
N THR A 5 -6.83 -9.78 -7.75
CA THR A 5 -8.22 -9.64 -8.25
C THR A 5 -8.58 -8.22 -8.66
N LYS A 6 -7.76 -7.23 -8.30
CA LYS A 6 -7.97 -5.81 -8.65
C LYS A 6 -7.33 -5.42 -9.97
N CYS A 7 -6.06 -5.77 -10.19
CA CYS A 7 -5.32 -5.41 -11.42
C CYS A 7 -5.14 -6.57 -12.40
N GLY A 8 -5.54 -7.79 -12.05
CA GLY A 8 -5.46 -8.97 -12.91
C GLY A 8 -4.06 -9.57 -13.07
N LYS A 9 -2.99 -8.90 -12.61
CA LYS A 9 -1.61 -9.37 -12.78
C LYS A 9 -1.26 -10.52 -11.82
N SER A 10 -0.51 -11.50 -12.32
CA SER A 10 0.14 -12.53 -11.52
C SER A 10 1.39 -11.96 -10.86
N LYS A 11 1.46 -12.06 -9.54
CA LYS A 11 2.50 -11.46 -8.70
C LYS A 11 3.07 -12.48 -7.71
N HIS A 12 4.26 -12.20 -7.19
CA HIS A 12 4.86 -13.04 -6.16
C HIS A 12 4.05 -12.94 -4.87
N PHE A 13 3.98 -14.00 -4.06
CA PHE A 13 3.20 -14.01 -2.80
C PHE A 13 3.63 -12.88 -1.84
N ARG A 14 4.91 -12.51 -1.87
CA ARG A 14 5.49 -11.39 -1.11
C ARG A 14 4.91 -10.02 -1.48
N GLU A 15 4.26 -9.90 -2.63
CA GLU A 15 3.59 -8.67 -3.08
C GLU A 15 2.14 -8.55 -2.56
N PHE A 16 1.71 -9.47 -1.68
CA PHE A 16 0.41 -9.43 -1.02
C PHE A 16 0.62 -9.26 0.49
N HIS A 17 -0.37 -8.66 1.17
CA HIS A 17 -0.40 -8.62 2.63
C HIS A 17 -0.96 -9.93 3.19
N LEU A 18 -0.52 -10.31 4.38
CA LEU A 18 -1.08 -11.45 5.10
C LEU A 18 -2.54 -11.16 5.50
N SER A 19 -3.36 -12.19 5.51
CA SER A 19 -4.76 -12.12 5.91
C SER A 19 -5.18 -13.46 6.51
N PRO A 20 -5.38 -13.55 7.84
CA PRO A 20 -5.72 -14.82 8.48
C PRO A 20 -7.11 -15.33 8.07
N PHE A 21 -7.97 -14.45 7.56
CA PHE A 21 -9.34 -14.78 7.14
C PHE A 21 -9.46 -15.26 5.70
N SER A 22 -8.37 -15.27 4.92
CA SER A 22 -8.39 -15.78 3.54
C SER A 22 -7.86 -17.21 3.51
N ARG A 23 -8.46 -18.06 2.66
CA ARG A 23 -8.11 -19.47 2.48
C ARG A 23 -6.61 -19.72 2.25
N ASP A 24 -5.93 -18.80 1.55
CA ASP A 24 -4.51 -18.90 1.22
C ASP A 24 -3.62 -18.00 2.09
N GLY A 25 -4.16 -17.44 3.18
CA GLY A 25 -3.42 -16.57 4.09
C GLY A 25 -3.02 -15.21 3.52
N LEU A 26 -3.48 -14.85 2.31
CA LEU A 26 -3.09 -13.62 1.61
C LEU A 26 -4.30 -12.79 1.19
N LYS A 27 -4.17 -11.46 1.27
CA LYS A 27 -5.16 -10.53 0.72
C LYS A 27 -5.41 -10.80 -0.77
N PRO A 28 -6.63 -10.57 -1.28
CA PRO A 28 -6.94 -10.77 -2.69
C PRO A 28 -6.28 -9.72 -3.61
N TRP A 29 -5.88 -8.57 -3.05
CA TRP A 29 -5.24 -7.47 -3.77
C TRP A 29 -3.76 -7.39 -3.45
N CYS A 30 -2.95 -7.04 -4.45
CA CYS A 30 -1.53 -6.75 -4.23
C CYS A 30 -1.34 -5.44 -3.45
N LYS A 31 -0.15 -5.29 -2.85
CA LYS A 31 0.25 -4.12 -2.06
C LYS A 31 0.01 -2.80 -2.80
N ASP A 32 0.34 -2.74 -4.09
CA ASP A 32 0.14 -1.55 -4.93
C ASP A 32 -1.35 -1.16 -5.02
N CYS A 33 -2.22 -2.15 -5.26
CA CYS A 33 -3.66 -1.91 -5.34
C CYS A 33 -4.25 -1.48 -3.98
N CYS A 34 -3.75 -2.06 -2.88
CA CYS A 34 -4.11 -1.61 -1.53
C CYS A 34 -3.67 -0.15 -1.30
N HIS A 35 -2.44 0.21 -1.67
CA HIS A 35 -1.92 1.56 -1.53
C HIS A 35 -2.76 2.57 -2.33
N LEU A 36 -3.00 2.30 -3.62
CA LEU A 36 -3.81 3.16 -4.48
C LEU A 36 -5.24 3.32 -3.96
N TYR A 37 -5.83 2.26 -3.41
CA TYR A 37 -7.15 2.33 -2.78
C TYR A 37 -7.15 3.33 -1.61
N TRP A 38 -6.16 3.23 -0.72
CA TRP A 38 -6.02 4.14 0.41
C TRP A 38 -5.81 5.59 -0.03
N VAL A 39 -4.89 5.85 -0.96
CA VAL A 39 -4.65 7.20 -1.50
C VAL A 39 -5.95 7.82 -2.04
N ARG A 40 -6.71 7.07 -2.84
CA ARG A 40 -8.01 7.54 -3.38
C ARG A 40 -9.03 7.79 -2.29
N TYR A 41 -9.12 6.90 -1.30
CA TYR A 41 -10.02 7.04 -0.16
C TYR A 41 -9.70 8.28 0.68
N PHE A 42 -8.42 8.52 0.98
CA PHE A 42 -7.95 9.70 1.71
C PHE A 42 -8.22 10.99 0.93
N ASN A 43 -7.92 11.01 -0.37
CA ASN A 43 -8.13 12.20 -1.20
C ASN A 43 -9.62 12.56 -1.31
N ARG A 44 -10.52 11.57 -1.41
CA ARG A 44 -11.97 11.81 -1.47
C ARG A 44 -12.57 12.22 -0.12
N ASN A 45 -12.03 11.73 0.99
CA ASN A 45 -12.60 11.93 2.33
C ASN A 45 -11.72 12.80 3.25
N LYS A 46 -10.90 13.68 2.66
CA LYS A 46 -9.88 14.49 3.37
C LYS A 46 -10.45 15.28 4.55
N ALA A 47 -11.66 15.83 4.41
CA ALA A 47 -12.35 16.57 5.47
C ALA A 47 -12.81 15.66 6.63
N SER A 48 -13.38 14.49 6.31
CA SER A 48 -13.96 13.54 7.28
C SER A 48 -12.89 12.74 8.03
N LEU A 49 -11.74 12.47 7.41
CA LEU A 49 -10.66 11.68 8.02
C LEU A 49 -9.82 12.47 9.03
N ARG A 50 -9.89 13.81 9.00
CA ARG A 50 -9.21 14.68 9.97
C ARG A 50 -9.64 14.41 11.43
N LYS A 51 -10.84 13.87 11.64
CA LYS A 51 -11.39 13.54 12.97
C LYS A 51 -10.80 12.26 13.59
N TYR A 52 -10.36 11.30 12.77
CA TYR A 52 -9.91 9.97 13.20
C TYR A 52 -8.42 9.71 12.94
N TRP A 53 -7.79 10.49 12.07
CA TRP A 53 -6.38 10.34 11.73
C TRP A 53 -5.48 10.95 12.82
N LYS A 54 -4.94 10.10 13.71
CA LYS A 54 -3.70 10.41 14.43
C LYS A 54 -2.56 9.97 13.50
N GLY A 55 -1.72 10.91 13.06
CA GLY A 55 -0.71 10.69 12.02
C GLY A 55 0.27 9.53 12.27
N PRO A 56 1.21 9.27 11.34
CA PRO A 56 2.13 8.14 11.44
C PRO A 56 2.94 8.25 12.73
N LYS A 57 2.90 7.21 13.58
CA LYS A 57 3.82 7.08 14.72
C LYS A 57 5.24 7.27 14.21
N ILE A 58 5.94 8.21 14.81
CA ILE A 58 7.17 8.90 14.39
C ILE A 58 8.35 7.95 14.02
N ARG A 59 8.26 6.65 14.31
CA ARG A 59 9.23 5.61 13.87
C ARG A 59 9.09 5.12 12.42
N LEU A 60 7.99 5.40 11.73
CA LEU A 60 7.73 4.91 10.38
C LEU A 60 8.23 5.86 9.27
N GLN A 61 8.49 7.13 9.60
CA GLN A 61 8.86 8.19 8.62
C GLN A 61 10.24 7.98 8.00
N GLU A 62 11.26 7.58 8.76
CA GLU A 62 12.62 7.38 8.25
C GLU A 62 12.68 6.28 7.18
N LYS A 63 11.85 5.25 7.33
CA LYS A 63 11.76 4.14 6.37
C LYS A 63 11.19 4.58 5.01
N TYR A 64 10.24 5.51 4.99
CA TYR A 64 9.61 5.98 3.74
C TYR A 64 10.40 7.09 3.07
N ARG A 65 11.09 7.95 3.83
CA ARG A 65 12.01 8.96 3.28
C ARG A 65 13.10 8.31 2.42
N ARG A 66 13.70 7.22 2.92
CA ARG A 66 14.73 6.47 2.19
C ARG A 66 14.20 5.83 0.89
N TYR A 67 12.93 5.44 0.86
CA TYR A 67 12.30 4.83 -0.31
C TYR A 67 11.94 5.86 -1.38
N GLU A 68 11.59 7.09 -0.99
CA GLU A 68 11.36 8.21 -1.91
C GLU A 68 12.67 8.68 -2.55
N ASP A 69 13.75 8.80 -1.76
CA ASP A 69 15.09 9.17 -2.28
C ASP A 69 15.61 8.16 -3.32
N GLU A 70 15.42 6.86 -3.07
CA GLU A 70 15.84 5.78 -3.98
C GLU A 70 14.99 5.73 -5.27
N LEU A 71 13.68 5.95 -5.18
CA LEU A 71 12.80 5.94 -6.36
C LEU A 71 12.97 7.17 -7.25
N VAL A 72 13.22 8.35 -6.67
CA VAL A 72 13.48 9.58 -7.45
C VAL A 72 14.80 9.47 -8.21
N ALA A 73 15.82 8.83 -7.62
CA ALA A 73 17.11 8.58 -8.28
C ALA A 73 17.02 7.60 -9.45
N ILE A 74 16.03 6.69 -9.46
CA ILE A 74 15.81 5.71 -10.52
C ILE A 74 14.99 6.28 -11.68
N VAL A 75 14.09 7.24 -11.41
CA VAL A 75 13.15 7.78 -12.40
C VAL A 75 13.68 9.03 -13.12
N LEU A 76 14.71 9.69 -12.59
CA LEU A 76 15.34 10.90 -13.17
C LEU A 76 16.71 10.65 -13.83
N ARG A 77 16.95 9.43 -14.34
CA ARG A 77 18.07 9.13 -15.25
C ARG A 77 17.57 8.91 -16.66
#